data_AF-A0A060UTP8-F1
#
_entry.id   AF-A0A060UTP8-F1
#
_cell.length_a   1.000
_cell.length_b   1.000
_cell.length_c   1.000
_cell.angle_alpha   90.00
_cell.angle_beta   90.00
_cell.angle_gamma   90.00
#
_symmetry.space_group_name_H-M   'P 1'
#
loop_
_entity.id
_entity.type
_entity.pdbx_description
1 polymer ?
#
loop_
_entity_poly.entity_id
_entity_poly.type
_entity_poly.pdbx_seq_one_letter_code
_entity_poly.pdbx_strand_id
1 'polypeptide(L)'
;MKVCTHRGLLIAVLTRNEHCPPHVHVGTDDWNARFEFSFWHNGVRLWDVMPIQESPSAGLLEEIRQAIRRAENLHRARKLWWQSRQTLCLDNLLWDAAAQAVVTPKGARPGTVQIVSGRFDGVRNMTVLHLADEPLPLEIQL
;
A
#
# COMPACT_ATOMS: atom_id res chain seq x y z
N MET A 1 -7.92 6.53 -11.01
CA MET A 1 -8.58 5.24 -11.35
C MET A 1 -9.40 4.75 -10.16
N LYS A 2 -10.68 4.45 -10.35
CA LYS A 2 -11.61 4.11 -9.25
C LYS A 2 -11.28 2.76 -8.59
N VAL A 3 -11.13 2.77 -7.27
CA VAL A 3 -11.10 1.57 -6.42
C VAL A 3 -12.52 1.21 -6.04
N CYS A 4 -13.21 2.10 -5.32
CA CYS A 4 -14.61 1.94 -4.90
C CYS A 4 -15.24 3.31 -4.59
N THR A 5 -16.46 3.29 -4.04
CA THR A 5 -17.16 4.48 -3.55
C THR A 5 -17.63 4.19 -2.13
N HIS A 6 -17.50 5.15 -1.22
CA HIS A 6 -17.98 5.04 0.15
C HIS A 6 -18.71 6.33 0.54
N ARG A 7 -20.00 6.25 0.92
CA ARG A 7 -20.83 7.43 1.24
C ARG A 7 -20.77 8.54 0.17
N GLY A 8 -20.80 8.15 -1.10
CA GLY A 8 -20.69 9.08 -2.23
C GLY A 8 -19.27 9.57 -2.54
N LEU A 9 -18.30 9.35 -1.65
CA LEU A 9 -16.90 9.71 -1.86
C LEU A 9 -16.21 8.71 -2.78
N LEU A 10 -15.54 9.22 -3.80
CA LEU A 10 -14.72 8.41 -4.71
C LEU A 10 -13.39 8.06 -4.02
N ILE A 11 -13.09 6.76 -3.96
CA ILE A 11 -11.79 6.27 -3.53
C ILE A 11 -11.03 5.84 -4.79
N ALA A 12 -9.87 6.43 -5.03
CA ALA A 12 -9.14 6.23 -6.29
C ALA A 12 -7.62 6.23 -6.10
N VAL A 13 -6.92 5.45 -6.92
CA VAL A 13 -5.48 5.63 -7.13
C VAL A 13 -5.30 6.79 -8.11
N LEU A 14 -4.65 7.86 -7.65
CA LEU A 14 -4.20 8.99 -8.47
C LEU A 14 -2.69 8.84 -8.68
N THR A 15 -2.20 9.19 -9.87
CA THR A 15 -0.79 8.93 -10.25
C THR A 15 -0.07 10.14 -10.84
N ARG A 16 -0.74 11.29 -10.90
CA ARG A 16 -0.10 12.53 -11.35
C ARG A 16 0.75 13.06 -10.21
N ASN A 17 2.06 13.05 -10.38
CA ASN A 17 3.07 13.65 -9.49
C ASN A 17 3.20 13.07 -8.06
N GLU A 18 2.61 11.90 -7.77
CA GLU A 18 2.59 11.35 -6.40
C GLU A 18 3.36 10.04 -6.25
N HIS A 19 4.55 10.12 -5.67
CA HIS A 19 5.45 8.96 -5.52
C HIS A 19 5.05 8.05 -4.35
N CYS A 20 5.88 7.04 -4.08
CA CYS A 20 5.76 6.10 -2.97
C CYS A 20 5.46 6.78 -1.60
N PRO A 21 4.87 6.05 -0.63
CA PRO A 21 4.40 4.66 -0.66
C PRO A 21 3.14 4.42 -1.52
N PRO A 22 2.68 3.17 -1.72
CA PRO A 22 1.39 2.87 -2.33
C PRO A 22 0.21 3.46 -1.55
N HIS A 23 -0.66 4.21 -2.22
CA HIS A 23 -1.77 4.91 -1.57
C HIS A 23 -2.99 5.13 -2.48
N VAL A 24 -4.12 5.43 -1.85
CA VAL A 24 -5.36 5.89 -2.49
C VAL A 24 -5.75 7.27 -1.96
N HIS A 25 -6.52 8.00 -2.76
CA HIS A 25 -7.08 9.30 -2.46
C HIS A 25 -8.58 9.18 -2.28
N VAL A 26 -9.10 10.02 -1.40
CA VAL A 26 -10.52 10.20 -1.15
C VAL A 26 -10.73 11.61 -0.62
N GLY A 27 -11.78 12.28 -1.06
CA GLY A 27 -11.98 13.67 -0.69
C GLY A 27 -13.12 14.33 -1.44
N THR A 28 -13.27 15.61 -1.18
CA THR A 28 -14.11 16.56 -1.90
C THR A 28 -13.23 17.65 -2.51
N ASP A 29 -13.84 18.75 -2.95
CA ASP A 29 -13.09 19.94 -3.38
C ASP A 29 -12.46 20.67 -2.18
N ASP A 30 -12.99 20.49 -0.96
CA ASP A 30 -12.55 21.18 0.26
C ASP A 30 -11.41 20.44 0.98
N TRP A 31 -11.36 19.11 0.88
CA TRP A 31 -10.35 18.28 1.54
C TRP A 31 -9.98 17.04 0.74
N ASN A 32 -8.75 16.58 0.92
CA ASN A 32 -8.23 15.34 0.36
C ASN A 32 -7.51 14.55 1.45
N ALA A 33 -7.90 13.29 1.65
CA ALA A 33 -7.21 12.34 2.50
C ALA A 33 -6.48 11.30 1.66
N ARG A 34 -5.28 10.94 2.10
CA ARG A 34 -4.49 9.86 1.52
C ARG A 34 -4.41 8.71 2.49
N PHE A 35 -4.66 7.51 1.99
CA PHE A 35 -4.54 6.28 2.76
C PHE A 35 -3.51 5.39 2.09
N GLU A 36 -2.43 5.08 2.79
CA GLU A 36 -1.43 4.15 2.29
C GLU A 36 -1.84 2.70 2.57
N PHE A 37 -1.36 1.80 1.72
CA PHE A 37 -1.54 0.38 1.84
C PHE A 37 -0.25 -0.36 1.47
N SER A 38 -0.16 -1.62 1.89
CA SER A 38 1.04 -2.44 1.68
C SER A 38 0.85 -3.54 0.64
N PHE A 39 1.95 -3.91 -0.01
CA PHE A 39 2.05 -5.10 -0.85
C PHE A 39 2.52 -6.35 -0.10
N TRP A 40 2.90 -6.28 1.18
CA TRP A 40 3.33 -7.47 1.94
C TRP A 40 2.42 -7.80 3.14
N HIS A 41 1.47 -6.91 3.48
CA HIS A 41 0.40 -7.18 4.45
C HIS A 41 -0.89 -6.42 4.11
N ASN A 42 -2.00 -6.79 4.75
CA ASN A 42 -3.33 -6.20 4.53
C ASN A 42 -3.62 -4.94 5.37
N GLY A 43 -2.57 -4.20 5.72
CA GLY A 43 -2.68 -2.96 6.46
C GLY A 43 -3.06 -1.79 5.56
N VAL A 44 -3.92 -0.93 6.09
CA VAL A 44 -4.27 0.37 5.51
C VAL A 44 -4.19 1.38 6.65
N ARG A 45 -3.46 2.48 6.47
CA ARG A 45 -3.39 3.58 7.44
C ARG A 45 -3.66 4.91 6.76
N LEU A 46 -4.25 5.83 7.53
CA LEU A 46 -4.30 7.23 7.13
C LEU A 46 -2.86 7.74 7.04
N TRP A 47 -2.52 8.36 5.91
CA TRP A 47 -1.25 9.01 5.70
C TRP A 47 -1.38 10.48 6.11
N ASP A 48 -2.26 11.22 5.46
CA ASP A 48 -2.57 12.61 5.80
C ASP A 48 -3.95 13.04 5.30
N VAL A 49 -4.34 14.24 5.73
CA VAL A 49 -5.49 14.98 5.23
C VAL A 49 -5.05 16.42 4.99
N MET A 50 -5.41 16.97 3.83
CA MET A 50 -5.08 18.33 3.43
C MET A 50 -6.32 19.04 2.87
N PRO A 51 -6.59 20.29 3.27
CA PRO A 51 -6.00 21.00 4.40
C PRO A 51 -6.51 20.42 5.74
N ILE A 52 -5.71 20.57 6.81
CA ILE A 52 -6.06 20.02 8.14
C ILE A 52 -7.33 20.69 8.70
N GLN A 53 -7.55 21.97 8.38
CA GLN A 53 -8.67 22.77 8.85
C GLN A 53 -10.02 22.23 8.37
N GLU A 54 -10.05 21.65 7.17
CA GLU A 54 -11.24 21.06 6.55
C GLU A 54 -11.27 19.53 6.71
N SER A 55 -10.46 18.99 7.65
CA SER A 55 -10.40 17.55 7.85
C SER A 55 -11.77 17.00 8.24
N PRO A 56 -12.21 15.90 7.61
CA PRO A 56 -13.42 15.22 8.05
C PRO A 56 -13.21 14.62 9.45
N SER A 57 -14.32 14.19 10.06
CA SER A 57 -14.28 13.57 11.38
C SER A 57 -13.43 12.29 11.38
N ALA A 58 -12.78 12.03 12.52
CA ALA A 58 -12.02 10.80 12.71
C ALA A 58 -12.86 9.52 12.47
N GLY A 59 -14.15 9.57 12.81
CA GLY A 59 -15.09 8.48 12.53
C GLY A 59 -15.24 8.20 11.03
N LEU A 60 -15.40 9.25 10.21
CA LEU A 60 -15.48 9.08 8.75
C LEU A 60 -14.15 8.57 8.17
N LEU A 61 -13.01 9.06 8.65
CA LEU A 61 -11.69 8.58 8.21
C LEU A 61 -11.50 7.09 8.52
N GLU A 62 -11.93 6.62 9.69
CA GLU A 62 -11.87 5.21 10.06
C GLU A 62 -12.84 4.36 9.22
N GLU A 63 -14.05 4.83 8.97
CA GLU A 63 -15.00 4.14 8.07
C GLU A 63 -14.42 3.97 6.66
N ILE A 64 -13.78 5.02 6.13
CA ILE A 64 -13.10 4.97 4.83
C ILE A 64 -11.93 3.98 4.87
N ARG A 65 -11.10 4.01 5.91
CA ARG A 65 -9.99 3.07 6.09
C ARG A 65 -10.47 1.61 6.06
N GLN A 66 -11.57 1.32 6.74
CA GLN A 66 -12.19 -0.01 6.78
C GLN A 66 -12.78 -0.39 5.41
N ALA A 67 -13.40 0.56 4.69
CA ALA A 67 -13.89 0.33 3.34
C ALA A 67 -12.75 -0.04 2.37
N ILE A 68 -11.60 0.65 2.45
CA ILE A 68 -10.40 0.34 1.65
C ILE A 68 -9.85 -1.04 2.02
N ARG A 69 -9.82 -1.38 3.32
CA ARG A 69 -9.25 -2.63 3.84
C ARG A 69 -10.02 -3.89 3.43
N ARG A 70 -11.29 -3.77 2.98
CA ARG A 70 -12.05 -4.91 2.45
C ARG A 70 -11.25 -5.60 1.34
N ALA A 71 -11.19 -6.93 1.37
CA ALA A 71 -10.31 -7.72 0.52
C ALA A 71 -10.40 -7.35 -0.97
N GLU A 72 -11.62 -7.22 -1.49
CA GLU A 72 -11.87 -6.82 -2.88
C GLU A 72 -11.32 -5.42 -3.23
N ASN A 73 -11.47 -4.46 -2.32
CA ASN A 73 -11.07 -3.07 -2.53
C ASN A 73 -9.56 -2.93 -2.41
N LEU A 74 -8.95 -3.59 -1.43
CA LEU A 74 -7.51 -3.59 -1.25
C LEU A 74 -6.80 -4.30 -2.41
N HIS A 75 -7.31 -5.44 -2.85
CA HIS A 75 -6.83 -6.12 -4.05
C HIS A 75 -6.95 -5.23 -5.29
N ARG A 76 -8.09 -4.54 -5.47
CA ARG A 76 -8.30 -3.60 -6.56
C ARG A 76 -7.33 -2.41 -6.50
N ALA A 77 -7.08 -1.85 -5.33
CA ALA A 77 -6.13 -0.76 -5.12
C ALA A 77 -4.70 -1.19 -5.51
N ARG A 78 -4.26 -2.36 -5.06
CA ARG A 78 -2.97 -2.96 -5.44
C ARG A 78 -2.83 -3.15 -6.95
N LYS A 79 -3.88 -3.66 -7.61
CA LYS A 79 -3.89 -3.83 -9.08
C LYS A 79 -3.74 -2.49 -9.80
N LEU A 80 -4.51 -1.48 -9.41
CA LEU A 80 -4.48 -0.16 -10.04
C LEU A 80 -3.14 0.56 -9.81
N TRP A 81 -2.58 0.45 -8.60
CA TRP A 81 -1.25 0.95 -8.32
C TRP A 81 -0.19 0.23 -9.16
N TRP A 82 -0.19 -1.10 -9.17
CA TRP A 82 0.76 -1.87 -9.97
C TRP A 82 0.67 -1.48 -11.45
N GLN A 83 -0.54 -1.44 -12.03
CA GLN A 83 -0.76 -1.06 -13.43
C GLN A 83 -0.24 0.34 -13.78
N SER A 84 -0.16 1.25 -12.81
CA SER A 84 0.21 2.65 -13.06
C SER A 84 1.62 3.03 -12.62
N ARG A 85 2.19 2.32 -11.64
CA ARG A 85 3.52 2.61 -11.07
C ARG A 85 4.56 1.52 -11.33
N GLN A 86 4.14 0.27 -11.55
CA GLN A 86 5.04 -0.89 -11.73
C GLN A 86 6.12 -1.00 -10.63
N THR A 87 5.79 -0.60 -9.40
CA THR A 87 6.66 -0.72 -8.23
C THR A 87 5.86 -1.02 -6.98
N LEU A 88 6.44 -1.82 -6.08
CA LEU A 88 5.91 -2.08 -4.74
C LEU A 88 6.41 -1.06 -3.71
N CYS A 89 7.41 -0.24 -4.08
CA CYS A 89 8.16 0.65 -3.19
C CYS A 89 8.87 -0.10 -2.05
N LEU A 90 9.33 -1.32 -2.30
CA LEU A 90 10.02 -2.17 -1.32
C LEU A 90 11.51 -2.41 -1.65
N ASP A 91 11.95 -1.99 -2.84
CA ASP A 91 13.34 -2.16 -3.28
C ASP A 91 14.30 -1.44 -2.32
N ASN A 92 15.42 -2.08 -1.97
CA ASN A 92 16.40 -1.62 -0.98
C ASN A 92 15.90 -1.55 0.49
N LEU A 93 14.67 -1.99 0.77
CA LEU A 93 14.27 -2.36 2.12
C LEU A 93 14.75 -3.77 2.44
N LEU A 94 14.55 -4.21 3.69
CA LEU A 94 14.97 -5.51 4.16
C LEU A 94 13.76 -6.37 4.52
N TRP A 95 13.83 -7.66 4.24
CA TRP A 95 12.90 -8.66 4.73
C TRP A 95 13.44 -9.26 6.03
N ASP A 96 12.63 -9.22 7.09
CA ASP A 96 12.86 -9.94 8.34
C ASP A 96 12.05 -11.23 8.32
N ALA A 97 12.72 -12.37 8.13
CA ALA A 97 12.07 -13.67 8.07
C ALA A 97 11.46 -14.10 9.42
N ALA A 98 12.01 -13.65 10.55
CA ALA A 98 11.47 -13.97 11.86
C ALA A 98 10.19 -13.19 12.15
N ALA A 99 10.16 -11.91 11.76
CA ALA A 99 8.98 -11.06 11.92
C ALA A 99 7.96 -11.20 10.77
N GLN A 100 8.34 -11.85 9.67
CA GLN A 100 7.59 -11.90 8.41
C GLN A 100 7.18 -10.49 7.95
N ALA A 101 8.14 -9.56 7.99
CA ALA A 101 7.89 -8.14 7.80
C ALA A 101 8.98 -7.46 6.99
N VAL A 102 8.59 -6.40 6.28
CA VAL A 102 9.54 -5.49 5.66
C VAL A 102 9.97 -4.44 6.68
N VAL A 103 11.28 -4.24 6.80
CA VAL A 103 11.91 -3.25 7.70
C VAL A 103 12.84 -2.32 6.93
N THR A 104 13.05 -1.12 7.46
CA THR A 104 14.05 -0.19 6.91
C THR A 104 15.46 -0.61 7.31
N PRO A 105 16.51 -0.19 6.56
CA PRO A 105 17.90 -0.47 6.93
C PRO A 105 18.29 -0.03 8.35
N LYS A 106 17.68 1.04 8.87
CA LYS A 106 17.90 1.48 10.26
C LYS A 106 17.33 0.51 11.31
N GLY A 107 16.35 -0.31 10.93
CA GLY A 107 15.74 -1.35 11.76
C GLY A 107 16.34 -2.74 11.52
N ALA A 108 17.44 -2.85 10.78
CA ALA A 108 18.08 -4.11 10.47
C ALA A 108 18.46 -4.87 11.74
N ARG A 109 18.24 -6.18 11.71
CA ARG A 109 18.66 -7.12 12.74
C ARG A 109 19.44 -8.25 12.08
N PRO A 110 20.27 -9.01 12.83
CA PRO A 110 20.89 -10.22 12.30
C PRO A 110 19.83 -11.13 11.65
N GLY A 111 20.08 -11.55 10.41
CA GLY A 111 19.16 -12.39 9.64
C GLY A 111 18.15 -11.64 8.76
N THR A 112 18.18 -10.31 8.71
CA THR A 112 17.44 -9.54 7.70
C THR A 112 18.15 -9.61 6.34
N VAL A 113 17.39 -9.74 5.25
CA VAL A 113 17.92 -9.89 3.88
C VAL A 113 17.39 -8.76 3.00
N GLN A 114 18.24 -8.18 2.15
CA GLN A 114 17.82 -7.08 1.27
C GLN A 114 16.82 -7.55 0.22
N ILE A 115 15.78 -6.74 0.00
CA ILE A 115 14.85 -6.90 -1.13
C ILE A 115 15.50 -6.23 -2.35
N VAL A 116 15.86 -7.05 -3.34
CA VAL A 116 16.49 -6.60 -4.59
C VAL A 116 15.44 -6.12 -5.57
N SER A 117 14.33 -6.86 -5.68
CA SER A 117 13.19 -6.47 -6.50
C SER A 117 11.91 -7.12 -5.99
N GLY A 118 10.76 -6.61 -6.43
CA GLY A 118 9.49 -7.28 -6.21
C GLY A 118 8.47 -7.00 -7.30
N ARG A 119 7.52 -7.93 -7.45
CA ARG A 119 6.37 -7.78 -8.35
C ARG A 119 5.08 -8.20 -7.66
N PHE A 120 3.97 -7.63 -8.13
CA PHE A 120 2.64 -8.02 -7.69
C PHE A 120 1.93 -8.85 -8.76
N ASP A 121 1.51 -10.05 -8.41
CA ASP A 121 0.63 -10.91 -9.20
C ASP A 121 -0.84 -10.59 -8.85
N GLY A 122 -1.45 -9.75 -9.68
CA GLY A 122 -2.85 -9.34 -9.53
C GLY A 122 -3.89 -10.40 -9.91
N VAL A 123 -3.48 -11.59 -10.38
CA VAL A 123 -4.39 -12.73 -10.60
C VAL A 123 -4.42 -13.62 -9.36
N ARG A 124 -3.25 -13.88 -8.77
CA ARG A 124 -3.11 -14.69 -7.55
C ARG A 124 -3.29 -13.90 -6.25
N ASN A 125 -3.37 -12.56 -6.34
CA ASN A 125 -3.32 -11.65 -5.20
C ASN A 125 -2.08 -11.91 -4.33
N MET A 126 -0.92 -11.97 -4.97
CA MET A 126 0.32 -12.42 -4.36
C MET A 126 1.44 -11.43 -4.65
N THR A 127 2.31 -11.21 -3.67
CA THR A 127 3.55 -10.46 -3.85
C THR A 127 4.71 -11.42 -3.93
N VAL A 128 5.58 -11.19 -4.91
CA VAL A 128 6.79 -11.99 -5.14
C VAL A 128 7.99 -11.08 -4.93
N LEU A 129 8.83 -11.41 -3.96
CA LEU A 129 10.05 -10.67 -3.64
C LEU A 129 11.28 -11.50 -4.00
N HIS A 130 12.26 -10.85 -4.64
CA HIS A 130 13.59 -11.42 -4.84
C HIS A 130 14.51 -10.85 -3.77
N LEU A 131 15.02 -11.73 -2.91
CA LEU A 131 15.92 -11.37 -1.82
C LEU A 131 17.37 -11.56 -2.26
N ALA A 132 18.28 -10.75 -1.72
CA ALA A 132 19.72 -10.86 -1.99
C ALA A 132 20.25 -12.22 -1.53
N ASP A 133 21.10 -12.84 -2.34
CA ASP A 133 21.75 -14.13 -2.08
C ASP A 133 20.79 -15.33 -1.87
N GLU A 134 19.49 -15.16 -2.13
CA GLU A 134 18.48 -16.22 -2.07
C GLU A 134 18.13 -16.74 -3.47
N PRO A 135 18.20 -18.07 -3.71
CA PRO A 135 17.97 -18.64 -5.04
C PRO A 135 16.49 -18.69 -5.44
N LEU A 136 15.58 -18.72 -4.45
CA LEU A 136 14.14 -18.81 -4.68
C LEU A 136 13.46 -17.50 -4.27
N PRO A 137 12.45 -17.04 -5.03
CA PRO A 137 11.69 -15.88 -4.62
C PRO A 137 10.83 -16.19 -3.39
N LEU A 138 10.62 -15.18 -2.55
CA LEU A 138 9.64 -15.22 -1.48
C LEU A 138 8.26 -14.88 -2.04
N GLU A 139 7.31 -15.78 -1.86
CA GLU A 139 5.91 -15.60 -2.24
C GLU A 139 5.05 -15.28 -1.00
N ILE A 140 4.35 -14.14 -1.04
CA ILE A 140 3.48 -13.67 0.04
C ILE A 140 2.04 -13.62 -0.48
N GLN A 141 1.19 -14.49 0.08
CA GLN A 141 -0.24 -14.49 -0.20
C GLN A 141 -0.93 -13.35 0.59
N LEU A 142 -1.79 -12.58 -0.09
CA LEU A 142 -2.50 -11.44 0.49
C LEU A 142 -4.02 -11.66 0.55
#